data_AF-A0A7U3UPJ2-F1
#
_entry.id   AF-A0A7U3UPJ2-F1
#
_cell.length_a   1.000
_cell.length_b   1.000
_cell.length_c   1.000
_cell.angle_alpha   90.00
_cell.angle_beta   90.00
_cell.angle_gamma   90.00
#
_symmetry.space_group_name_H-M   'P 1'
#
loop_
_entity.id
_entity.type
_entity.pdbx_description
1 polymer ?
#
loop_
_entity_poly.entity_id
_entity_poly.type
_entity_poly.pdbx_seq_one_letter_code
_entity_poly.pdbx_strand_id
1 'polypeptide(L)'
;MLEDDQLPQAAGSLRERRRATAVREILEAAERRIAGHGPAALSLRAVARSLGMTVQALYHYFPNRDALVTSLIAKEYEDLADAVQAALDGAPDRPDLPRLVVAAEGYRRWAVTHPERFQLLFGTPLRGYAAPAEGATTQAVRRMGTIFHRELFDGFGAEQLAAADPSALPPGLLAHLDGLPPEGPGELPPAAVALFLDAWGRLHGLVVLEVFGHTSFIGDHQAEVFRVSMLRLLEDVHRRIPARADGVAGTGTGAGAEAGPPSAGA
;
A
#
# COMPACT_ATOMS: atom_id res chain seq x y z
N MET A 1 -25.12 44.91 4.79
CA MET A 1 -23.94 44.12 5.18
C MET A 1 -24.03 42.87 4.33
N LEU A 2 -23.19 42.83 3.29
CA LEU A 2 -23.33 41.98 2.12
C LEU A 2 -22.98 40.53 2.48
N GLU A 3 -23.86 39.59 2.12
CA GLU A 3 -23.58 38.17 2.11
C GLU A 3 -22.50 37.90 1.04
N ASP A 4 -21.34 37.40 1.48
CA ASP A 4 -20.32 36.82 0.61
C ASP A 4 -20.90 35.53 0.00
N ASP A 5 -21.39 35.65 -1.24
CA ASP A 5 -21.78 34.56 -2.12
C ASP A 5 -20.54 33.78 -2.53
N GLN A 6 -20.19 32.76 -1.73
CA GLN A 6 -19.11 31.83 -2.03
C GLN A 6 -19.57 30.88 -3.14
N LEU A 7 -19.39 31.33 -4.39
CA LEU A 7 -19.61 30.51 -5.58
C LEU A 7 -18.74 29.24 -5.51
N PRO A 8 -19.33 28.05 -5.73
CA PRO A 8 -18.59 26.78 -5.70
C PRO A 8 -17.51 26.74 -6.79
N GLN A 9 -16.29 26.30 -6.42
CA GLN A 9 -15.15 26.19 -7.33
C GLN A 9 -15.48 25.27 -8.52
N ALA A 10 -15.71 25.86 -9.70
CA ALA A 10 -16.04 25.14 -10.91
C ALA A 10 -14.86 24.30 -11.42
N ALA A 11 -15.16 23.05 -11.80
CA ALA A 11 -14.26 22.13 -12.50
C ALA A 11 -13.53 22.85 -13.67
N GLY A 12 -12.20 22.66 -13.76
CA GLY A 12 -11.24 23.42 -14.56
C GLY A 12 -11.62 23.80 -15.99
N SER A 13 -10.89 24.75 -16.59
CA SER A 13 -11.21 25.35 -17.89
C SER A 13 -11.46 24.31 -19.00
N LEU A 14 -12.22 24.67 -20.05
CA LEU A 14 -12.47 23.76 -21.20
C LEU A 14 -11.16 23.21 -21.80
N ARG A 15 -10.10 24.02 -21.79
CA ARG A 15 -8.76 23.64 -22.23
C ARG A 15 -8.14 22.58 -21.31
N GLU A 16 -8.25 22.73 -19.99
CA GLU A 16 -7.77 21.74 -19.02
C GLU A 16 -8.52 20.42 -19.18
N ARG A 17 -9.84 20.44 -19.32
CA ARG A 17 -10.63 19.22 -19.53
C ARG A 17 -10.23 18.48 -20.80
N ARG A 18 -10.05 19.21 -21.92
CA ARG A 18 -9.55 18.62 -23.18
C ARG A 18 -8.16 18.02 -23.02
N ARG A 19 -7.25 18.72 -22.31
CA ARG A 19 -5.90 18.20 -22.03
C ARG A 19 -5.97 16.95 -21.16
N ALA A 20 -6.79 16.93 -20.11
CA ALA A 20 -6.96 15.78 -19.24
C ALA A 20 -7.52 14.56 -20.00
N THR A 21 -8.52 14.76 -20.86
CA THR A 21 -9.04 13.69 -21.73
C THR A 21 -7.97 13.13 -22.65
N ALA A 22 -7.21 13.99 -23.35
CA ALA A 22 -6.13 13.55 -24.22
C ALA A 22 -5.03 12.79 -23.44
N VAL A 23 -4.68 13.24 -22.23
CA VAL A 23 -3.72 12.52 -21.37
C VAL A 23 -4.25 11.12 -21.01
N ARG A 24 -5.53 11.00 -20.63
CA ARG A 24 -6.14 9.68 -20.33
C ARG A 24 -6.09 8.76 -21.56
N GLU A 25 -6.49 9.24 -22.73
CA GLU A 25 -6.45 8.46 -23.97
C GLU A 25 -5.03 8.00 -24.33
N ILE A 26 -4.01 8.86 -24.09
CA ILE A 26 -2.61 8.51 -24.28
C ILE A 26 -2.15 7.41 -23.31
N LEU A 27 -2.53 7.52 -22.03
CA LEU A 27 -2.19 6.51 -21.03
C LEU A 27 -2.89 5.17 -21.30
N GLU A 28 -4.17 5.18 -21.66
CA GLU A 28 -4.90 3.97 -22.05
C GLU A 28 -4.30 3.29 -23.29
N ALA A 29 -3.84 4.09 -24.28
CA ALA A 29 -3.15 3.54 -25.42
C ALA A 29 -1.79 2.91 -25.03
N ALA A 30 -1.06 3.55 -24.12
CA ALA A 30 0.18 2.98 -23.58
C ALA A 30 -0.06 1.69 -22.79
N GLU A 31 -1.10 1.65 -21.96
CA GLU A 31 -1.53 0.47 -21.20
C GLU A 31 -1.90 -0.69 -22.13
N ARG A 32 -2.74 -0.46 -23.15
CA ARG A 32 -3.08 -1.49 -24.16
C ARG A 32 -1.85 -2.06 -24.84
N ARG A 33 -0.82 -1.24 -25.06
CA ARG A 33 0.44 -1.72 -25.64
C ARG A 33 1.19 -2.63 -24.68
N ILE A 34 1.26 -2.28 -23.40
CA ILE A 34 1.87 -3.13 -22.37
C ILE A 34 1.09 -4.44 -22.25
N ALA A 35 -0.23 -4.38 -22.13
CA ALA A 35 -1.07 -5.57 -22.02
C ALA A 35 -0.88 -6.56 -23.20
N GLY A 36 -0.64 -6.05 -24.42
CA GLY A 36 -0.46 -6.90 -25.60
C GLY A 36 0.99 -7.31 -25.92
N HIS A 37 2.00 -6.57 -25.45
CA HIS A 37 3.39 -6.74 -25.92
C HIS A 37 4.45 -6.61 -24.80
N GLY A 38 4.01 -6.46 -23.56
CA GLY A 38 4.84 -6.26 -22.38
C GLY A 38 5.50 -4.88 -22.27
N PRO A 39 6.11 -4.58 -21.10
CA PRO A 39 6.70 -3.27 -20.81
C PRO A 39 7.83 -2.85 -21.77
N ALA A 40 8.58 -3.81 -22.29
CA ALA A 40 9.71 -3.56 -23.20
C ALA A 40 9.28 -2.96 -24.55
N ALA A 41 8.03 -3.18 -24.98
CA ALA A 41 7.49 -2.67 -26.24
C ALA A 41 6.99 -1.21 -26.17
N LEU A 42 7.10 -0.57 -25.00
CA LEU A 42 6.63 0.79 -24.78
C LEU A 42 7.57 1.83 -25.40
N SER A 43 7.06 2.57 -26.39
CA SER A 43 7.75 3.72 -26.97
C SER A 43 6.76 4.81 -27.39
N LEU A 44 7.17 6.07 -27.29
CA LEU A 44 6.36 7.23 -27.69
C LEU A 44 5.88 7.11 -29.14
N ARG A 45 6.74 6.64 -30.05
CA ARG A 45 6.39 6.45 -31.45
C ARG A 45 5.23 5.48 -31.62
N ALA A 46 5.27 4.38 -30.88
CA ALA A 46 4.29 3.32 -31.05
C ALA A 46 2.95 3.68 -30.37
N VAL A 47 2.97 4.45 -29.29
CA VAL A 47 1.77 5.06 -28.67
C VAL A 47 1.15 6.11 -29.60
N ALA A 48 1.96 7.02 -30.15
CA ALA A 48 1.49 8.04 -31.09
C ALA A 48 0.81 7.40 -32.31
N ARG A 49 1.44 6.38 -32.91
CA ARG A 49 0.86 5.64 -34.03
C ARG A 49 -0.48 4.98 -33.68
N SER A 50 -0.64 4.40 -32.49
CA SER A 50 -1.92 3.77 -32.10
C SER A 50 -3.07 4.76 -31.93
N LEU A 51 -2.77 6.06 -31.79
CA LEU A 51 -3.76 7.14 -31.66
C LEU A 51 -3.91 7.97 -32.94
N GLY A 52 -3.23 7.60 -34.03
CA GLY A 52 -3.19 8.44 -35.24
C GLY A 52 -2.53 9.81 -35.02
N MET A 53 -1.72 9.95 -33.97
CA MET A 53 -1.01 11.19 -33.63
C MET A 53 0.41 11.19 -34.20
N THR A 54 0.94 12.39 -34.47
CA THR A 54 2.38 12.55 -34.67
C THR A 54 3.11 12.44 -33.33
N VAL A 55 4.37 12.03 -33.37
CA VAL A 55 5.22 12.00 -32.17
C VAL A 55 5.39 13.42 -31.60
N GLN A 56 5.46 14.42 -32.47
CA GLN A 56 5.50 15.84 -32.09
C GLN A 56 4.25 16.27 -31.32
N ALA A 57 3.06 15.83 -31.73
CA ALA A 57 1.84 16.11 -30.99
C ALA A 57 1.86 15.46 -29.59
N LEU A 58 2.40 14.24 -29.48
CA LEU A 58 2.54 13.54 -28.20
C LEU A 58 3.53 14.26 -27.25
N TYR A 59 4.59 14.86 -27.80
CA TYR A 59 5.53 15.68 -27.02
C TYR A 59 4.89 16.90 -26.34
N HIS A 60 3.74 17.40 -26.81
CA HIS A 60 3.00 18.48 -26.14
C HIS A 60 2.31 18.03 -24.83
N TYR A 61 2.15 16.73 -24.64
CA TYR A 61 1.59 16.12 -23.42
C TYR A 61 2.68 15.56 -22.52
N PHE A 62 3.64 14.85 -23.11
CA PHE A 62 4.75 14.22 -22.40
C PHE A 62 6.09 14.67 -22.99
N PRO A 63 6.92 15.44 -22.26
CA PRO A 63 8.15 16.01 -22.80
C PRO A 63 9.19 14.95 -23.20
N ASN A 64 9.12 13.75 -22.62
CA ASN A 64 10.00 12.63 -22.93
C ASN A 64 9.32 11.29 -22.61
N ARG A 65 10.03 10.19 -22.90
CA ARG A 65 9.54 8.83 -22.62
C ARG A 65 9.30 8.64 -21.12
N ASP A 66 10.21 9.10 -20.28
CA ASP A 66 10.16 8.85 -18.85
C ASP A 66 8.98 9.55 -18.17
N ALA A 67 8.55 10.71 -18.68
CA ALA A 67 7.35 11.39 -18.23
C ALA A 67 6.08 10.56 -18.52
N LEU A 68 6.01 9.92 -19.70
CA LEU A 68 4.94 8.99 -20.03
C LEU A 68 4.99 7.74 -19.12
N VAL A 69 6.17 7.14 -18.95
CA VAL A 69 6.36 5.96 -18.10
C VAL A 69 5.99 6.25 -16.65
N THR A 70 6.43 7.38 -16.10
CA THR A 70 6.13 7.80 -14.72
C THR A 70 4.63 7.96 -14.51
N SER A 71 3.95 8.60 -15.46
CA SER A 71 2.49 8.79 -15.39
C SER A 71 1.74 7.47 -15.54
N LEU A 72 2.25 6.56 -16.37
CA LEU A 72 1.68 5.23 -16.52
C LEU A 72 1.87 4.39 -15.25
N ILE A 73 3.07 4.34 -14.68
CA ILE A 73 3.32 3.62 -13.41
C ILE A 73 2.43 4.17 -12.29
N ALA A 74 2.28 5.50 -12.17
CA ALA A 74 1.38 6.10 -11.20
C ALA A 74 -0.07 5.64 -11.40
N LYS A 75 -0.57 5.67 -12.65
CA LYS A 75 -1.90 5.14 -13.01
C LYS A 75 -2.04 3.66 -12.66
N GLU A 76 -1.04 2.84 -12.93
CA GLU A 76 -1.09 1.40 -12.64
C GLU A 76 -1.16 1.11 -11.13
N TYR A 77 -0.45 1.88 -10.30
CA TYR A 77 -0.59 1.81 -8.85
C TYR A 77 -1.96 2.29 -8.37
N GLU A 78 -2.54 3.32 -8.98
CA GLU A 78 -3.90 3.78 -8.69
C GLU A 78 -4.94 2.69 -9.01
N ASP A 79 -4.86 2.07 -10.18
CA ASP A 79 -5.79 1.01 -10.58
C ASP A 79 -5.65 -0.23 -9.67
N LEU A 80 -4.43 -0.57 -9.26
CA LEU A 80 -4.21 -1.61 -8.26
C LEU A 80 -4.82 -1.20 -6.90
N ALA A 81 -4.71 0.07 -6.49
CA ALA A 81 -5.28 0.55 -5.22
C ALA A 81 -6.80 0.45 -5.24
N ASP A 82 -7.40 0.86 -6.34
CA ASP A 82 -8.84 0.78 -6.56
C ASP A 82 -9.32 -0.68 -6.57
N ALA A 83 -8.56 -1.61 -7.17
CA ALA A 83 -8.88 -3.03 -7.14
C ALA A 83 -8.84 -3.64 -5.72
N VAL A 84 -7.85 -3.26 -4.91
CA VAL A 84 -7.75 -3.68 -3.51
C VAL A 84 -8.89 -3.07 -2.69
N GLN A 85 -9.19 -1.79 -2.88
CA GLN A 85 -10.27 -1.10 -2.18
C GLN A 85 -11.64 -1.68 -2.55
N ALA A 86 -11.89 -1.98 -3.82
CA ALA A 86 -13.11 -2.63 -4.26
C ALA A 86 -13.30 -4.02 -3.63
N ALA A 87 -12.21 -4.78 -3.42
CA ALA A 87 -12.27 -6.05 -2.69
C ALA A 87 -12.67 -5.84 -1.22
N LEU A 88 -12.13 -4.81 -0.58
CA LEU A 88 -12.47 -4.44 0.81
C LEU A 88 -13.90 -3.91 0.96
N ASP A 89 -14.40 -3.17 -0.02
CA ASP A 89 -15.77 -2.63 -0.01
C ASP A 89 -16.81 -3.75 -0.19
N GLY A 90 -16.46 -4.83 -0.91
CA GLY A 90 -17.25 -6.06 -0.99
C GLY A 90 -17.04 -7.03 0.18
N ALA A 91 -16.17 -6.72 1.14
CA ALA A 91 -15.90 -7.58 2.29
C ALA A 91 -17.10 -7.88 3.21
N PRO A 92 -18.15 -7.03 3.33
CA PRO A 92 -19.34 -7.38 4.12
C PRO A 92 -20.01 -8.71 3.72
N ASP A 93 -19.74 -9.21 2.50
CA ASP A 93 -20.21 -10.51 2.01
C ASP A 93 -19.37 -11.71 2.51
N ARG A 94 -18.26 -11.45 3.21
CA ARG A 94 -17.27 -12.43 3.71
C ARG A 94 -16.83 -12.09 5.15
N PRO A 95 -17.76 -12.05 6.14
CA PRO A 95 -17.46 -11.60 7.50
C PRO A 95 -16.49 -12.53 8.26
N ASP A 96 -16.26 -13.73 7.75
CA ASP A 96 -15.37 -14.75 8.30
C ASP A 96 -13.89 -14.51 7.99
N LEU A 97 -13.57 -13.67 6.99
CA LEU A 97 -12.19 -13.40 6.60
C LEU A 97 -11.67 -12.10 7.22
N PRO A 98 -10.44 -12.13 7.79
CA PRO A 98 -9.77 -10.89 8.18
C PRO A 98 -9.61 -9.95 6.98
N ARG A 99 -9.81 -8.65 7.21
CA ARG A 99 -9.78 -7.64 6.14
C ARG A 99 -8.44 -7.59 5.40
N LEU A 100 -7.31 -7.82 6.09
CA LEU A 100 -6.01 -7.96 5.43
C LEU A 100 -5.99 -9.08 4.38
N VAL A 101 -6.62 -10.23 4.68
CA VAL A 101 -6.69 -11.37 3.75
C VAL A 101 -7.52 -10.98 2.52
N VAL A 102 -8.62 -10.25 2.72
CA VAL A 102 -9.44 -9.72 1.62
C VAL A 102 -8.64 -8.74 0.74
N ALA A 103 -7.91 -7.81 1.36
CA ALA A 103 -7.03 -6.88 0.63
C ALA A 103 -5.94 -7.62 -0.17
N ALA A 104 -5.29 -8.61 0.45
CA ALA A 104 -4.28 -9.45 -0.18
C ALA A 104 -4.85 -10.26 -1.36
N GLU A 105 -6.07 -10.78 -1.25
CA GLU A 105 -6.75 -11.45 -2.35
C GLU A 105 -7.12 -10.50 -3.49
N GLY A 106 -7.51 -9.26 -3.18
CA GLY A 106 -7.72 -8.19 -4.18
C GLY A 106 -6.44 -7.90 -4.97
N TYR A 107 -5.31 -7.74 -4.24
CA TYR A 107 -3.99 -7.53 -4.83
C TYR A 107 -3.57 -8.70 -5.73
N ARG A 108 -3.68 -9.94 -5.23
CA ARG A 108 -3.39 -11.14 -6.01
C ARG A 108 -4.26 -11.20 -7.27
N ARG A 109 -5.57 -10.99 -7.14
CA ARG A 109 -6.52 -11.07 -8.26
C ARG A 109 -6.17 -10.06 -9.35
N TRP A 110 -5.85 -8.82 -8.98
CA TRP A 110 -5.39 -7.82 -9.94
C TRP A 110 -4.13 -8.28 -10.66
N ALA A 111 -3.14 -8.77 -9.91
CA ALA A 111 -1.85 -9.18 -10.43
C ALA A 111 -1.95 -10.33 -11.45
N VAL A 112 -2.73 -11.37 -11.13
CA VAL A 112 -2.90 -12.53 -12.02
C VAL A 112 -3.79 -12.23 -13.23
N THR A 113 -4.72 -11.27 -13.11
CA THR A 113 -5.57 -10.83 -14.23
C THR A 113 -4.79 -9.92 -15.20
N HIS A 114 -3.76 -9.24 -14.70
CA HIS A 114 -3.01 -8.24 -15.44
C HIS A 114 -1.48 -8.48 -15.38
N PRO A 115 -0.97 -9.64 -15.81
CA PRO A 115 0.43 -10.01 -15.62
C PRO A 115 1.43 -9.04 -16.27
N GLU A 116 1.11 -8.48 -17.44
CA GLU A 116 2.00 -7.49 -18.10
C GLU A 116 2.03 -6.13 -17.39
N ARG A 117 0.91 -5.74 -16.76
CA ARG A 117 0.81 -4.52 -15.95
C ARG A 117 1.52 -4.73 -14.61
N PHE A 118 1.40 -5.92 -14.03
CA PHE A 118 2.19 -6.34 -12.88
C PHE A 118 3.70 -6.32 -13.19
N GLN A 119 4.12 -6.81 -14.36
CA GLN A 119 5.51 -6.73 -14.81
C GLN A 119 6.04 -5.31 -14.95
N LEU A 120 5.19 -4.34 -15.31
CA LEU A 120 5.59 -2.94 -15.34
C LEU A 120 5.96 -2.42 -13.93
N LEU A 121 5.21 -2.84 -12.91
CA LEU A 121 5.38 -2.39 -11.54
C LEU A 121 6.51 -3.13 -10.79
N PHE A 122 6.57 -4.45 -10.96
CA PHE A 122 7.37 -5.35 -10.12
C PHE A 122 8.27 -6.31 -10.90
N GLY A 123 8.28 -6.21 -12.23
CA GLY A 123 9.08 -7.06 -13.10
C GLY A 123 10.48 -6.51 -13.36
N THR A 124 11.02 -6.86 -14.54
CA THR A 124 12.35 -6.40 -14.95
C THR A 124 12.36 -4.88 -15.10
N PRO A 125 13.27 -4.14 -14.44
CA PRO A 125 13.35 -2.70 -14.57
C PRO A 125 13.49 -2.23 -16.02
N LEU A 126 12.76 -1.17 -16.37
CA LEU A 126 12.85 -0.56 -17.70
C LEU A 126 14.23 0.07 -17.90
N ARG A 127 14.93 -0.35 -18.96
CA ARG A 127 16.26 0.19 -19.30
C ARG A 127 16.21 1.72 -19.43
N GLY A 128 17.16 2.37 -18.75
CA GLY A 128 17.34 3.83 -18.81
C GLY A 128 16.24 4.65 -18.14
N TYR A 129 15.31 4.01 -17.40
CA TYR A 129 14.28 4.70 -16.63
C TYR A 129 14.61 4.66 -15.15
N ALA A 130 14.46 5.80 -14.47
CA ALA A 130 14.47 5.90 -13.02
C ALA A 130 13.26 6.72 -12.58
N ALA A 131 12.45 6.17 -11.66
CA ALA A 131 11.32 6.89 -11.10
C ALA A 131 11.83 8.08 -10.24
N PRO A 132 11.24 9.28 -10.36
CA PRO A 132 11.60 10.40 -9.51
C PRO A 132 11.31 10.09 -8.03
N ALA A 133 12.27 10.36 -7.14
CA ALA A 133 12.18 9.99 -5.72
C ALA A 133 10.95 10.58 -5.01
N GLU A 134 10.55 11.80 -5.34
CA GLU A 134 9.40 12.50 -4.74
C GLU A 134 8.27 12.74 -5.76
N GLY A 135 8.19 11.89 -6.79
CA GLY A 135 7.24 12.04 -7.89
C GLY A 135 5.89 11.35 -7.66
N ALA A 136 5.04 11.42 -8.69
CA ALA A 136 3.71 10.78 -8.71
C ALA A 136 3.77 9.27 -8.44
N THR A 137 4.82 8.59 -8.89
CA THR A 137 5.04 7.15 -8.62
C THR A 137 5.21 6.87 -7.13
N THR A 138 5.99 7.69 -6.42
CA THR A 138 6.19 7.55 -4.97
C THR A 138 4.89 7.79 -4.22
N GLN A 139 4.13 8.81 -4.61
CA GLN A 139 2.83 9.10 -4.01
C GLN A 139 1.83 7.94 -4.21
N ALA A 140 1.79 7.36 -5.41
CA ALA A 140 0.93 6.22 -5.71
C ALA A 140 1.33 4.95 -4.91
N VAL A 141 2.63 4.68 -4.78
CA VAL A 141 3.16 3.60 -3.92
C VAL A 141 2.78 3.82 -2.46
N ARG A 142 2.91 5.05 -1.94
CA ARG A 142 2.52 5.37 -0.57
C ARG A 142 1.03 5.13 -0.33
N ARG A 143 0.16 5.60 -1.23
CA ARG A 143 -1.30 5.37 -1.16
C ARG A 143 -1.65 3.88 -1.11
N MET A 144 -1.00 3.07 -1.95
CA MET A 144 -1.12 1.62 -1.92
C MET A 144 -0.69 1.04 -0.57
N GLY A 145 0.49 1.45 -0.08
CA GLY A 145 1.03 1.00 1.20
C GLY A 145 0.12 1.32 2.38
N THR A 146 -0.50 2.51 2.40
CA THR A 146 -1.44 2.93 3.45
C THR A 146 -2.61 1.96 3.63
N ILE A 147 -3.13 1.36 2.55
CA ILE A 147 -4.20 0.36 2.64
C ILE A 147 -3.72 -0.83 3.45
N PHE A 148 -2.56 -1.40 3.09
CA PHE A 148 -2.01 -2.56 3.79
C PHE A 148 -1.53 -2.26 5.20
N HIS A 149 -0.94 -1.08 5.45
CA HIS A 149 -0.59 -0.63 6.80
C HIS A 149 -1.82 -0.64 7.71
N ARG A 150 -2.93 -0.04 7.24
CA ARG A 150 -4.19 0.04 8.00
C ARG A 150 -4.73 -1.34 8.32
N GLU A 151 -4.86 -2.22 7.32
CA GLU A 151 -5.48 -3.53 7.55
C GLU A 151 -4.55 -4.50 8.31
N LEU A 152 -3.23 -4.37 8.20
CA LEU A 152 -2.27 -5.20 8.93
C LEU A 152 -2.25 -4.88 10.42
N PHE A 153 -2.29 -3.60 10.77
CA PHE A 153 -2.19 -3.12 12.15
C PHE A 153 -3.52 -2.68 12.76
N ASP A 154 -4.64 -3.05 12.15
CA ASP A 154 -5.96 -2.75 12.68
C ASP A 154 -6.11 -3.26 14.13
N GLY A 155 -6.66 -2.41 14.99
CA GLY A 155 -6.80 -2.69 16.43
C GLY A 155 -5.57 -2.45 17.31
N PHE A 156 -4.40 -2.10 16.76
CA PHE A 156 -3.18 -1.81 17.54
C PHE A 156 -2.91 -0.31 17.69
N GLY A 157 -2.55 0.11 18.91
CA GLY A 157 -2.10 1.48 19.18
C GLY A 157 -0.61 1.69 18.88
N ALA A 158 -0.20 2.96 18.72
CA ALA A 158 1.19 3.33 18.44
C ALA A 158 2.20 2.77 19.47
N GLU A 159 1.85 2.76 20.76
CA GLU A 159 2.70 2.18 21.82
C GLU A 159 2.88 0.66 21.66
N GLN A 160 1.83 -0.07 21.29
CA GLN A 160 1.91 -1.50 21.02
C GLN A 160 2.79 -1.78 19.79
N LEU A 161 2.64 -0.97 18.73
CA LEU A 161 3.44 -1.09 17.52
C LEU A 161 4.92 -0.77 17.76
N ALA A 162 5.23 0.20 18.62
CA ALA A 162 6.59 0.51 19.03
C ALA A 162 7.22 -0.59 19.90
N ALA A 163 6.39 -1.27 20.70
CA ALA A 163 6.80 -2.37 21.56
C ALA A 163 6.72 -3.76 20.89
N ALA A 164 6.38 -3.81 19.60
CA ALA A 164 6.31 -5.07 18.86
C ALA A 164 7.69 -5.72 18.81
N ASP A 165 7.76 -7.04 19.00
CA ASP A 165 9.00 -7.81 18.90
C ASP A 165 9.44 -7.82 17.43
N PRO A 166 10.52 -7.11 17.06
CA PRO A 166 10.97 -7.07 15.69
C PRO A 166 11.79 -8.32 15.31
N SER A 167 11.81 -9.37 16.15
CA SER A 167 12.56 -10.62 16.00
C SER A 167 13.81 -10.46 15.12
N ALA A 168 14.87 -9.92 15.72
CA ALA A 168 16.23 -9.73 15.18
C ALA A 168 16.39 -8.78 13.97
N LEU A 169 15.82 -7.57 14.02
CA LEU A 169 16.41 -6.48 13.24
C LEU A 169 17.83 -6.19 13.74
N PRO A 170 18.85 -6.17 12.88
CA PRO A 170 20.17 -5.70 13.26
C PRO A 170 20.09 -4.28 13.83
N PRO A 171 20.85 -3.93 14.88
CA PRO A 171 20.80 -2.58 15.47
C PRO A 171 21.02 -1.46 14.46
N GLY A 172 21.86 -1.69 13.45
CA GLY A 172 22.10 -0.72 12.37
C GLY A 172 20.87 -0.47 11.48
N LEU A 173 20.02 -1.48 11.27
CA LEU A 173 18.79 -1.33 10.51
C LEU A 173 17.73 -0.58 11.32
N LEU A 174 17.62 -0.85 12.63
CA LEU A 174 16.75 -0.08 13.54
C LEU A 174 17.13 1.41 13.53
N ALA A 175 18.41 1.73 13.71
CA ALA A 175 18.89 3.11 13.68
C ALA A 175 18.64 3.80 12.32
N HIS A 176 18.70 3.06 11.21
CA HIS A 176 18.35 3.59 9.90
C HIS A 176 16.85 3.91 9.79
N LEU A 177 15.99 3.00 10.26
CA LEU A 177 14.53 3.18 10.26
C LEU A 177 14.09 4.34 11.17
N ASP A 178 14.74 4.51 12.33
CA ASP A 178 14.55 5.66 13.22
C ASP A 178 14.89 7.00 12.56
N GLY A 179 15.81 7.00 11.59
CA GLY A 179 16.25 8.20 10.88
C GLY A 179 15.39 8.57 9.66
N LEU A 180 14.34 7.80 9.35
CA LEU A 180 13.48 8.09 8.21
C LEU A 180 12.63 9.35 8.46
N PRO A 181 12.37 10.17 7.43
CA PRO A 181 11.44 11.29 7.55
C PRO A 181 10.02 10.77 7.87
N PRO A 182 9.18 11.54 8.57
CA PRO A 182 7.87 11.12 9.07
C PRO A 182 6.80 11.06 7.97
N GLU A 183 7.08 10.31 6.92
CA GLU A 183 6.25 10.13 5.74
C GLU A 183 6.38 8.70 5.21
N GLY A 184 5.27 8.09 4.79
CA GLY A 184 5.22 6.70 4.33
C GLY A 184 5.76 5.73 5.39
N PRO A 185 6.88 5.01 5.16
CA PRO A 185 7.42 4.11 6.18
C PRO A 185 7.74 4.79 7.51
N GLY A 186 8.15 6.06 7.52
CA GLY A 186 8.46 6.79 8.76
C GLY A 186 7.23 7.24 9.57
N GLU A 187 6.01 6.95 9.11
CA GLU A 187 4.79 7.15 9.91
C GLU A 187 4.62 6.06 10.99
N LEU A 188 5.31 4.93 10.82
CA LEU A 188 5.25 3.78 11.73
C LEU A 188 6.50 3.72 12.60
N PRO A 189 6.40 3.23 13.85
CA PRO A 189 7.58 2.88 14.63
C PRO A 189 8.48 1.87 13.89
N PRO A 190 9.82 1.89 14.06
CA PRO A 190 10.75 1.01 13.34
C PRO A 190 10.39 -0.48 13.40
N ALA A 191 9.92 -0.96 14.56
CA ALA A 191 9.50 -2.34 14.74
C ALA A 191 8.31 -2.68 13.83
N ALA A 192 7.33 -1.79 13.72
CA ALA A 192 6.20 -1.97 12.81
C ALA A 192 6.60 -1.89 11.33
N VAL A 193 7.56 -1.02 10.97
CA VAL A 193 8.10 -0.99 9.59
C VAL A 193 8.72 -2.34 9.22
N ALA A 194 9.47 -2.95 10.14
CA ALA A 194 10.06 -4.26 9.88
C ALA A 194 9.04 -5.38 9.77
N LEU A 195 8.04 -5.42 10.65
CA LEU A 195 6.93 -6.38 10.54
C LEU A 195 6.19 -6.20 9.22
N PHE A 196 5.98 -4.96 8.79
CA PHE A 196 5.37 -4.66 7.51
C PHE A 196 6.23 -5.15 6.33
N LEU A 197 7.56 -4.94 6.36
CA LEU A 197 8.46 -5.43 5.30
C LEU A 197 8.50 -6.96 5.23
N ASP A 198 8.50 -7.66 6.37
CA ASP A 198 8.39 -9.13 6.44
C ASP A 198 7.05 -9.61 5.85
N ALA A 199 5.94 -9.00 6.26
CA ALA A 199 4.61 -9.29 5.73
C ALA A 199 4.53 -9.03 4.21
N TRP A 200 5.00 -7.87 3.76
CA TRP A 200 5.03 -7.51 2.34
C TRP A 200 5.87 -8.50 1.53
N GLY A 201 7.06 -8.86 2.01
CA GLY A 201 7.93 -9.83 1.33
C GLY A 201 7.26 -11.20 1.11
N ARG A 202 6.55 -11.70 2.13
CA ARG A 202 5.84 -12.98 2.05
C ARG A 202 4.62 -12.92 1.11
N LEU A 203 3.78 -11.89 1.25
CA LEU A 203 2.61 -11.67 0.39
C LEU A 203 3.03 -11.48 -1.06
N HIS A 204 3.91 -10.51 -1.31
CA HIS A 204 4.38 -10.15 -2.64
C HIS A 204 5.12 -11.30 -3.29
N GLY A 205 5.99 -11.99 -2.55
CA GLY A 205 6.76 -13.13 -3.07
C GLY A 205 5.88 -14.25 -3.61
N LEU A 206 4.78 -14.60 -2.92
CA LEU A 206 3.84 -15.60 -3.42
C LEU A 206 3.14 -15.16 -4.70
N VAL A 207 2.74 -13.89 -4.78
CA VAL A 207 2.11 -13.33 -6.00
C VAL A 207 3.10 -13.30 -7.16
N VAL A 208 4.36 -12.90 -6.93
CA VAL A 208 5.42 -12.92 -7.95
C VAL A 208 5.63 -14.34 -8.49
N LEU A 209 5.75 -15.33 -7.60
CA LEU A 209 5.92 -16.72 -7.99
C LEU A 209 4.75 -17.23 -8.83
N GLU A 210 3.53 -16.80 -8.53
CA GLU A 210 2.34 -17.15 -9.29
C GLU A 210 2.27 -16.45 -10.65
N VAL A 211 2.42 -15.12 -10.69
CA VAL A 211 2.32 -14.33 -11.92
C VAL A 211 3.38 -14.76 -12.93
N PHE A 212 4.58 -15.15 -12.47
CA PHE A 212 5.66 -15.62 -13.34
C PHE A 212 5.65 -17.14 -13.58
N GLY A 213 4.60 -17.85 -13.16
CA GLY A 213 4.37 -19.25 -13.50
C GLY A 213 5.21 -20.26 -12.73
N HIS A 214 5.91 -19.85 -11.66
CA HIS A 214 6.70 -20.76 -10.83
C HIS A 214 5.84 -21.71 -9.98
N THR A 215 4.55 -21.40 -9.81
CA THR A 215 3.60 -22.22 -9.03
C THR A 215 2.51 -22.87 -9.87
N SER A 216 2.62 -22.89 -11.20
CA SER A 216 1.59 -23.44 -12.09
C SER A 216 1.27 -24.93 -11.84
N PHE A 217 2.19 -25.67 -11.23
CA PHE A 217 1.97 -27.08 -10.84
C PHE A 217 0.90 -27.25 -9.74
N ILE A 218 0.54 -26.19 -9.03
CA ILE A 218 -0.51 -26.19 -7.99
C ILE A 218 -1.91 -26.22 -8.65
N GLY A 219 -2.05 -25.74 -9.89
CA GLY A 219 -3.32 -25.69 -10.61
C GLY A 219 -4.33 -24.76 -9.94
N ASP A 220 -5.60 -25.16 -9.91
CA ASP A 220 -6.71 -24.34 -9.42
C ASP A 220 -6.63 -24.01 -7.91
N HIS A 221 -5.70 -24.64 -7.18
CA HIS A 221 -5.50 -24.45 -5.74
C HIS A 221 -4.57 -23.27 -5.38
N GLN A 222 -4.02 -22.52 -6.36
CA GLN A 222 -3.12 -21.38 -6.09
C GLN A 222 -3.77 -20.35 -5.16
N ALA A 223 -5.06 -20.07 -5.36
CA ALA A 223 -5.81 -19.13 -4.53
C ALA A 223 -5.96 -19.60 -3.08
N GLU A 224 -6.14 -20.90 -2.87
CA GLU A 224 -6.29 -21.51 -1.55
C GLU A 224 -4.97 -21.51 -0.78
N VAL A 225 -3.87 -21.87 -1.45
CA VAL A 225 -2.52 -21.82 -0.88
C VAL A 225 -2.17 -20.39 -0.46
N PHE A 226 -2.48 -19.41 -1.31
CA PHE A 226 -2.29 -18.00 -1.00
C PHE A 226 -3.10 -17.58 0.24
N ARG A 227 -4.39 -17.88 0.29
CA ARG A 227 -5.27 -17.57 1.43
C ARG A 227 -4.74 -18.15 2.74
N VAL A 228 -4.39 -19.44 2.77
CA VAL A 228 -3.84 -20.10 3.96
C VAL A 228 -2.54 -19.43 4.41
N SER A 229 -1.72 -19.00 3.47
CA SER A 229 -0.47 -18.29 3.76
C SER A 229 -0.73 -16.90 4.34
N MET A 230 -1.76 -16.19 3.87
CA MET A 230 -2.14 -14.87 4.40
C MET A 230 -2.73 -14.95 5.81
N LEU A 231 -3.52 -15.99 6.10
CA LEU A 231 -4.03 -16.24 7.46
C LEU A 231 -2.88 -16.47 8.45
N ARG A 232 -1.91 -17.33 8.08
CA ARG A 232 -0.73 -17.61 8.91
C ARG A 232 0.18 -16.40 9.08
N LEU A 233 0.35 -15.62 8.00
CA LEU A 233 1.10 -14.36 8.04
C LEU A 233 0.49 -13.40 9.05
N LEU A 234 -0.84 -13.21 9.01
CA LEU A 234 -1.53 -12.31 9.91
C LEU A 234 -1.40 -12.75 11.37
N GLU A 235 -1.63 -14.03 11.64
CA GLU A 235 -1.45 -14.63 12.97
C GLU A 235 -0.03 -14.41 13.50
N ASP A 236 0.98 -14.66 12.68
CA ASP A 236 2.38 -14.52 13.04
C ASP A 236 2.79 -13.06 13.30
N VAL A 237 2.26 -12.10 12.53
CA VAL A 237 2.50 -10.67 12.78
C VAL A 237 1.82 -10.21 14.06
N HIS A 238 0.53 -10.53 14.23
CA HIS A 238 -0.26 -10.10 15.41
C HIS A 238 0.28 -10.67 16.71
N ARG A 239 0.78 -11.92 16.70
CA ARG A 239 1.43 -12.55 17.86
C ARG A 239 2.70 -11.80 18.33
N ARG A 240 3.37 -11.07 17.44
CA ARG A 240 4.59 -10.30 17.76
C ARG A 240 4.27 -8.90 18.30
N ILE A 241 3.01 -8.48 18.31
CA ILE A 241 2.59 -7.19 18.86
C ILE A 241 2.00 -7.43 20.25
N PRO A 242 2.52 -6.78 21.31
CA PRO A 242 2.02 -7.00 22.66
C PRO A 242 0.54 -6.57 22.80
N ALA A 243 -0.21 -7.30 23.61
CA ALA A 243 -1.56 -6.91 24.00
C ALA A 243 -1.55 -5.57 24.73
N ARG A 244 -2.67 -4.83 24.71
CA ARG A 244 -2.81 -3.63 25.54
C ARG A 244 -2.58 -4.03 26.99
N ALA A 245 -1.69 -3.31 27.67
CA ALA A 245 -1.64 -3.39 29.12
C ALA A 245 -2.98 -2.85 29.63
N ASP A 246 -3.90 -3.73 29.99
CA ASP A 246 -5.08 -3.32 30.75
C ASP A 246 -4.57 -2.65 32.01
N GLY A 247 -4.85 -1.34 32.14
CA GLY A 247 -4.43 -0.56 33.29
C GLY A 247 -4.82 -1.29 34.55
N VAL A 248 -3.84 -1.59 35.40
CA VAL A 248 -4.07 -2.12 36.76
C VAL A 248 -4.92 -1.08 37.50
N ALA A 249 -6.24 -1.27 37.49
CA ALA A 249 -7.17 -0.53 38.30
C ALA A 249 -6.94 -0.94 39.76
N GLY A 250 -6.52 0.05 40.55
CA GLY A 250 -6.07 -0.03 41.95
C GLY A 250 -6.63 -1.15 42.81
N THR A 251 -5.73 -1.98 43.33
CA THR A 251 -5.91 -2.54 44.67
C THR A 251 -5.72 -1.40 45.67
N GLY A 252 -6.84 -0.80 46.07
CA GLY A 252 -6.88 0.08 47.24
C GLY A 252 -6.49 -0.72 48.47
N THR A 253 -5.29 -0.48 48.99
CA THR A 253 -4.92 -0.91 50.33
C THR A 253 -5.58 0.04 51.32
N GLY A 254 -6.85 -0.21 51.61
CA GLY A 254 -7.51 0.29 52.81
C GLY A 254 -7.08 -0.57 53.99
N ALA A 255 -6.22 -0.04 54.84
CA ALA A 255 -6.01 -0.55 56.20
C ALA A 255 -5.73 0.65 57.12
N GLY A 256 -6.80 1.37 57.43
CA GLY A 256 -6.88 2.12 58.69
C GLY A 256 -7.18 1.12 59.80
N ALA A 257 -6.28 1.01 60.76
CA ALA A 257 -6.57 0.42 62.06
C ALA A 257 -6.09 1.42 63.12
N GLU A 258 -7.07 1.99 63.81
CA GLU A 258 -6.96 2.88 64.95
C GLU A 258 -6.07 2.28 66.04
N ALA A 259 -5.20 3.12 66.62
CA ALA A 259 -4.63 2.88 67.94
C ALA A 259 -4.98 4.09 68.83
N GLY A 260 -6.08 3.96 69.57
CA GLY A 260 -6.39 4.82 70.72
C GLY A 260 -5.58 4.38 71.97
N PRO A 261 -5.36 5.29 72.93
CA PRO A 261 -4.34 5.14 73.97
C PRO A 261 -4.86 4.42 75.23
N PRO A 262 -3.97 4.01 76.15
CA PRO A 262 -4.31 3.96 77.57
C PRO A 262 -3.55 5.01 78.39
N SER A 263 -4.32 5.78 79.15
CA SER A 263 -3.87 6.68 80.20
C SER A 263 -3.50 5.93 81.49
N ALA A 264 -2.36 6.30 82.07
CA ALA A 264 -2.03 6.48 83.50
C ALA A 264 -2.37 5.43 84.57
N GLY A 265 -1.37 5.10 85.41
CA GLY A 265 -1.60 4.70 86.80
C GLY A 265 -0.40 4.05 87.52
N ALA A 266 0.13 4.76 88.52
CA ALA A 266 1.11 4.40 89.57
C ALA A 266 2.61 4.52 89.24
#